data_AF-A0AAU7QPB5-F1
#
_entry.id   AF-A0AAU7QPB5-F1
#
_cell.length_a   1.000
_cell.length_b   1.000
_cell.length_c   1.000
_cell.angle_alpha   90.00
_cell.angle_beta   90.00
_cell.angle_gamma   90.00
#
_symmetry.space_group_name_H-M   'P 1'
#
loop_
_entity.id
_entity.type
_entity.pdbx_description
1 polymer ?
#
loop_
_entity_poly.entity_id
_entity_poly.type
_entity_poly.pdbx_seq_one_letter_code
_entity_poly.pdbx_strand_id
1 'polypeptide(L)'
;MKPARFSGLSVSARHQRGVALVVALLLLIVITLVGLAAVRGTIMQQRMASNQFDRQIAFQSAEAAMRAAQALVATNPGDIARNCQAGGVYCQGNPFDDPNLDQTKIITVPSGTAAGQFAAGSLAVSQPQYVIENMGNWYDPSTSTGYGQSANAHNYGAQGTSTTSVYYRVTARSGSPATVGDRAVVTLQSMIKRG
;
A
#
# COMPACT_ATOMS: atom_id res chain seq x y z
N MET A 1 18.22 -6.41 -98.77
CA MET A 1 18.83 -6.07 -97.46
C MET A 1 18.07 -6.82 -96.35
N LYS A 2 18.79 -7.37 -95.38
CA LYS A 2 18.42 -8.49 -94.50
C LYS A 2 17.80 -8.00 -93.18
N PRO A 3 16.71 -8.59 -92.64
CA PRO A 3 16.17 -8.18 -91.34
C PRO A 3 16.97 -8.82 -90.19
N ALA A 4 17.41 -8.00 -89.24
CA ALA A 4 18.08 -8.44 -88.02
C ALA A 4 17.06 -8.94 -86.99
N ARG A 5 17.25 -10.18 -86.49
CA ARG A 5 16.45 -10.79 -85.42
C ARG A 5 16.93 -10.27 -84.07
N PHE A 6 16.01 -9.78 -83.23
CA PHE A 6 16.27 -9.53 -81.82
C PHE A 6 16.26 -10.88 -81.06
N SER A 7 17.44 -11.31 -80.66
CA SER A 7 17.64 -12.48 -79.78
C SER A 7 17.17 -12.13 -78.37
N GLY A 8 16.17 -12.86 -77.87
CA GLY A 8 15.73 -12.76 -76.48
C GLY A 8 16.85 -13.14 -75.52
N LEU A 9 17.14 -12.29 -74.54
CA LEU A 9 18.02 -12.62 -73.43
C LEU A 9 17.35 -13.70 -72.58
N SER A 10 17.87 -14.93 -72.66
CA SER A 10 17.56 -16.01 -71.74
C SER A 10 18.21 -15.69 -70.38
N VAL A 11 17.40 -15.34 -69.38
CA VAL A 11 17.83 -15.34 -67.98
C VAL A 11 17.96 -16.80 -67.55
N SER A 12 19.19 -17.28 -67.43
CA SER A 12 19.49 -18.59 -66.87
C SER A 12 19.05 -18.62 -65.40
N ALA A 13 17.91 -19.25 -65.12
CA ALA A 13 17.48 -19.56 -63.77
C ALA A 13 18.39 -20.66 -63.20
N ARG A 14 19.50 -20.24 -62.60
CA ARG A 14 20.43 -21.11 -61.86
C ARG A 14 19.64 -21.83 -60.76
N HIS A 15 19.44 -23.13 -60.91
CA HIS A 15 18.78 -23.99 -59.92
C HIS A 15 19.54 -23.96 -58.59
N GLN A 16 19.04 -23.19 -57.62
CA GLN A 16 19.58 -23.16 -56.28
C GLN A 16 19.29 -24.49 -55.57
N ARG A 17 20.35 -25.25 -55.29
CA ARG A 17 20.26 -26.52 -54.55
C ARG A 17 20.17 -26.23 -53.04
N GLY A 18 19.04 -26.54 -52.43
CA GLY A 18 18.85 -26.99 -51.03
C GLY A 18 19.18 -26.06 -49.85
N VAL A 19 20.08 -25.07 -50.00
CA VAL A 19 20.61 -24.28 -48.86
C VAL A 19 19.68 -23.15 -48.43
N ALA A 20 18.86 -22.62 -49.34
CA ALA A 20 17.96 -21.50 -49.04
C ALA A 20 16.96 -21.83 -47.92
N LEU A 21 16.43 -23.06 -47.88
CA LEU A 21 15.51 -23.50 -46.83
C LEU A 21 16.19 -23.55 -45.45
N VAL A 22 17.44 -24.02 -45.38
CA VAL A 22 18.21 -24.10 -44.13
C VAL A 22 18.52 -22.70 -43.60
N VAL A 23 18.94 -21.78 -44.46
CA VAL A 23 19.20 -20.38 -44.07
C VAL A 23 17.91 -19.69 -43.61
N ALA A 24 16.80 -19.89 -44.33
CA ALA A 24 15.50 -19.35 -43.92
C ALA A 24 15.06 -19.86 -42.55
N LEU A 25 15.25 -21.16 -42.27
CA LEU A 25 14.88 -21.77 -40.99
C LEU A 25 15.79 -21.29 -39.85
N LEU A 26 17.09 -21.13 -40.09
CA LEU A 26 18.02 -20.53 -39.12
C LEU A 26 17.64 -19.08 -38.78
N LEU A 27 17.35 -18.27 -39.80
CA LEU A 27 16.90 -16.89 -39.59
C LEU A 27 15.58 -16.83 -38.82
N LEU A 28 14.63 -17.72 -39.12
CA LEU A 28 13.37 -17.83 -38.38
C LEU A 28 13.60 -18.22 -36.92
N ILE A 29 14.50 -19.16 -36.63
CA ILE A 29 14.87 -19.51 -35.25
C ILE A 29 15.50 -18.32 -34.52
N VAL A 30 16.41 -17.59 -35.15
CA VAL A 30 17.04 -16.41 -34.52
C VAL A 30 15.99 -15.35 -34.19
N ILE A 31 15.11 -15.02 -35.12
CA ILE A 31 14.05 -14.02 -34.91
C ILE A 31 13.08 -14.48 -33.80
N THR A 32 12.68 -15.75 -33.80
CA THR A 32 11.76 -16.28 -32.76
C THR A 32 12.39 -16.27 -31.37
N LEU A 33 13.68 -16.59 -31.22
CA LEU A 33 14.37 -16.52 -29.93
C LEU A 33 14.47 -15.08 -29.42
N VAL A 34 14.77 -14.12 -30.30
CA VAL A 34 14.78 -12.69 -29.96
C VAL A 34 13.38 -12.23 -29.54
N GLY A 35 12.35 -12.62 -30.29
CA GLY A 35 10.95 -12.34 -29.95
C GLY A 35 10.54 -12.91 -28.59
N LEU A 36 10.91 -14.16 -28.30
CA LEU A 36 10.60 -14.81 -27.03
C LEU A 36 11.31 -14.14 -25.85
N ALA A 37 12.57 -13.75 -26.03
CA ALA A 37 13.33 -13.03 -25.00
C ALA A 37 12.66 -11.69 -24.66
N ALA A 38 12.20 -10.94 -25.67
CA ALA A 38 11.47 -9.69 -25.47
C ALA A 38 10.15 -9.92 -24.71
N VAL A 39 9.35 -10.92 -25.11
CA VAL A 39 8.07 -11.26 -24.45
C VAL A 39 8.27 -11.64 -22.98
N ARG A 40 9.31 -12.42 -22.65
CA ARG A 40 9.62 -12.79 -21.26
C ARG A 40 9.87 -11.56 -20.39
N GLY A 41 10.60 -10.57 -20.91
CA GLY A 41 10.81 -9.28 -20.23
C GLY A 41 9.50 -8.56 -19.94
N THR A 42 8.63 -8.44 -20.95
CA THR A 42 7.33 -7.77 -20.83
C THR A 42 6.42 -8.46 -19.81
N ILE A 43 6.39 -9.80 -19.76
CA ILE A 43 5.60 -10.56 -18.79
C ILE A 43 6.06 -10.26 -17.36
N MET A 44 7.38 -10.19 -17.13
CA MET A 44 7.91 -9.87 -15.80
C MET A 44 7.52 -8.45 -15.38
N GLN A 45 7.64 -7.48 -16.29
CA GLN A 45 7.22 -6.09 -16.04
C GLN A 45 5.72 -6.00 -15.76
N GLN A 46 4.88 -6.73 -16.49
CA GLN A 46 3.44 -6.77 -16.26
C GLN A 46 3.09 -7.33 -14.88
N ARG A 47 3.77 -8.40 -14.43
CA ARG A 47 3.57 -8.96 -13.08
C ARG A 47 3.99 -7.97 -11.99
N MET A 48 5.12 -7.29 -12.15
CA MET A 48 5.56 -6.25 -11.22
C MET A 48 4.57 -5.08 -11.18
N ALA A 49 4.09 -4.63 -12.34
CA ALA A 49 3.09 -3.57 -12.43
C ALA A 49 1.76 -3.97 -11.74
N SER A 50 1.31 -5.21 -11.94
CA SER A 50 0.12 -5.76 -11.29
C SER A 50 0.27 -5.79 -9.77
N ASN A 51 1.40 -6.29 -9.25
CA ASN A 51 1.65 -6.34 -7.81
C ASN A 51 1.74 -4.94 -7.19
N GLN A 52 2.38 -4.01 -7.91
CA GLN A 52 2.48 -2.63 -7.46
C GLN A 52 1.09 -1.95 -7.44
N PHE A 53 0.27 -2.19 -8.44
CA PHE A 53 -1.10 -1.69 -8.52
C PHE A 53 -1.98 -2.25 -7.38
N ASP A 54 -1.90 -3.55 -7.12
CA ASP A 54 -2.60 -4.19 -6.00
C ASP A 54 -2.21 -3.59 -4.65
N ARG A 55 -0.90 -3.32 -4.45
CA ARG A 55 -0.41 -2.67 -3.24
C ARG A 55 -0.92 -1.22 -3.11
N GLN A 56 -1.07 -0.49 -4.21
CA GLN A 56 -1.63 0.87 -4.19
C GLN A 56 -3.11 0.87 -3.78
N ILE A 57 -3.90 -0.07 -4.30
CA ILE A 57 -5.31 -0.24 -3.89
C ILE A 57 -5.38 -0.57 -2.39
N ALA A 58 -4.58 -1.53 -1.92
CA ALA A 58 -4.52 -1.88 -0.51
C ALA A 58 -4.14 -0.67 0.35
N PHE A 59 -3.16 0.12 -0.07
CA PHE A 59 -2.75 1.34 0.63
C PHE A 59 -3.89 2.36 0.74
N GLN A 60 -4.62 2.62 -0.35
CA GLN A 60 -5.80 3.51 -0.33
C GLN A 60 -6.89 3.02 0.63
N SER A 61 -7.14 1.71 0.68
CA SER A 61 -8.08 1.12 1.65
C SER A 61 -7.60 1.31 3.09
N ALA A 62 -6.31 1.09 3.36
CA ALA A 62 -5.75 1.31 4.70
C ALA A 62 -5.81 2.80 5.12
N GLU A 63 -5.57 3.73 4.20
CA GLU A 63 -5.75 5.18 4.45
C GLU A 63 -7.21 5.54 4.75
N ALA A 64 -8.17 4.90 4.07
CA ALA A 64 -9.58 5.11 4.37
C ALA A 64 -9.94 4.67 5.79
N ALA A 65 -9.44 3.51 6.24
CA ALA A 65 -9.60 3.07 7.63
C ALA A 65 -8.89 3.98 8.63
N MET A 66 -7.70 4.49 8.31
CA MET A 66 -7.02 5.49 9.15
C MET A 66 -7.86 6.75 9.33
N ARG A 67 -8.44 7.29 8.23
CA ARG A 67 -9.31 8.46 8.28
C ARG A 67 -10.58 8.21 9.09
N ALA A 68 -11.21 7.03 8.93
CA ALA A 68 -12.38 6.65 9.69
C ALA A 68 -12.08 6.58 11.20
N ALA A 69 -10.97 5.95 11.57
CA ALA A 69 -10.53 5.87 12.96
C ALA A 69 -10.18 7.25 13.55
N GLN A 70 -9.50 8.12 12.78
CA GLN A 70 -9.21 9.48 13.20
C GLN A 70 -10.47 10.28 13.53
N ALA A 71 -11.50 10.17 12.70
CA ALA A 71 -12.79 10.77 12.96
C ALA A 71 -13.43 10.21 14.25
N LEU A 72 -13.36 8.89 14.45
CA LEU A 72 -13.90 8.24 15.64
C LEU A 72 -13.18 8.65 16.93
N VAL A 73 -11.85 8.77 16.92
CA VAL A 73 -11.08 9.24 18.10
C VAL A 73 -11.49 10.66 18.51
N ALA A 74 -11.81 11.52 17.54
CA ALA A 74 -12.27 12.87 17.82
C ALA A 74 -13.65 12.88 18.51
N THR A 75 -14.62 12.12 17.99
CA THR A 75 -16.02 12.14 18.47
C THR A 75 -16.27 11.20 19.65
N ASN A 76 -15.63 10.03 19.69
CA ASN A 76 -15.91 8.91 20.59
C ASN A 76 -14.60 8.32 21.18
N PRO A 77 -13.88 9.07 22.03
CA PRO A 77 -12.57 8.69 22.58
C PRO A 77 -12.54 7.44 23.47
N GLY A 78 -13.71 6.98 23.92
CA GLY A 78 -13.85 5.79 24.74
C GLY A 78 -13.96 4.50 23.92
N ASP A 79 -14.19 4.60 22.60
CA ASP A 79 -14.24 3.42 21.74
C ASP A 79 -12.83 3.01 21.32
N ILE A 80 -12.15 2.40 22.29
CA ILE A 80 -10.80 1.86 22.16
C ILE A 80 -10.84 0.35 22.35
N ALA A 81 -9.86 -0.33 21.76
CA ALA A 81 -9.62 -1.74 22.01
C ALA A 81 -9.03 -1.99 23.39
N ARG A 82 -8.12 -1.12 23.84
CA ARG A 82 -7.48 -1.21 25.16
C ARG A 82 -6.75 0.08 25.53
N ASN A 83 -6.49 0.21 26.82
CA ASN A 83 -5.65 1.27 27.39
C ASN A 83 -4.27 0.70 27.73
N CYS A 84 -3.25 1.10 26.96
CA CYS A 84 -1.86 0.67 27.11
C CYS A 84 -1.16 1.28 28.32
N GLN A 85 -1.78 2.24 29.01
CA GLN A 85 -1.30 2.78 30.28
C GLN A 85 -1.88 2.02 31.49
N ALA A 86 -2.89 1.16 31.28
CA ALA A 86 -3.47 0.37 32.36
C ALA A 86 -2.49 -0.73 32.80
N GLY A 87 -2.37 -0.92 34.12
CA GLY A 87 -1.50 -1.97 34.67
C GLY A 87 -1.90 -3.37 34.18
N GLY A 88 -0.90 -4.16 33.77
CA GLY A 88 -1.12 -5.52 33.26
C GLY A 88 -1.59 -5.61 31.80
N VAL A 89 -1.78 -4.49 31.11
CA VAL A 89 -2.10 -4.46 29.68
C VAL A 89 -0.81 -4.32 28.87
N TYR A 90 -0.54 -5.29 28.00
CA TYR A 90 0.54 -5.21 27.03
C TYR A 90 -0.01 -4.92 25.64
N CYS A 91 0.48 -3.85 25.01
CA CYS A 91 0.10 -3.46 23.65
C CYS A 91 1.24 -3.76 22.69
N GLN A 92 1.07 -4.82 21.88
CA GLN A 92 2.02 -5.18 20.82
C GLN A 92 2.21 -4.04 19.82
N GLY A 93 3.35 -4.04 19.09
CA GLY A 93 3.60 -3.04 18.05
C GLY A 93 2.50 -3.03 16.98
N ASN A 94 2.05 -4.21 16.57
CA ASN A 94 0.89 -4.39 15.71
C ASN A 94 -0.23 -5.14 16.47
N PRO A 95 -1.36 -4.50 16.79
CA PRO A 95 -2.45 -5.16 17.49
C PRO A 95 -3.10 -6.29 16.67
N PHE A 96 -2.99 -6.28 15.34
CA PHE A 96 -3.55 -7.35 14.50
C PHE A 96 -2.83 -8.70 14.65
N ASP A 97 -1.61 -8.69 15.19
CA ASP A 97 -0.81 -9.90 15.42
C ASP A 97 -0.97 -10.42 16.86
N ASP A 98 -1.75 -9.72 17.69
CA ASP A 98 -1.95 -10.09 19.09
C ASP A 98 -3.11 -11.08 19.24
N PRO A 99 -2.85 -12.33 19.68
CA PRO A 99 -3.89 -13.32 19.87
C PRO A 99 -4.86 -12.98 21.02
N ASN A 100 -4.48 -12.08 21.93
CA ASN A 100 -5.28 -11.67 23.08
C ASN A 100 -6.08 -10.39 22.82
N LEU A 101 -5.98 -9.81 21.61
CA LEU A 101 -6.82 -8.67 21.25
C LEU A 101 -8.29 -9.11 21.18
N ASP A 102 -9.17 -8.33 21.79
CA ASP A 102 -10.62 -8.49 21.60
C ASP A 102 -10.97 -8.28 20.12
N GLN A 103 -11.36 -9.36 19.44
CA GLN A 103 -11.68 -9.32 18.02
C GLN A 103 -12.88 -8.42 17.70
N THR A 104 -13.77 -8.16 18.66
CA THR A 104 -14.89 -7.23 18.47
C THR A 104 -14.42 -5.78 18.33
N LYS A 105 -13.19 -5.50 18.77
CA LYS A 105 -12.52 -4.19 18.65
C LYS A 105 -11.64 -4.05 17.41
N ILE A 106 -11.64 -5.07 16.54
CA ILE A 106 -11.18 -4.94 15.15
C ILE A 106 -12.36 -4.42 14.32
N ILE A 107 -12.44 -3.11 14.18
CA ILE A 107 -13.57 -2.47 13.52
C ILE A 107 -13.39 -2.53 12.01
N THR A 108 -14.39 -3.03 11.31
CA THR A 108 -14.45 -2.98 9.84
C THR A 108 -15.13 -1.69 9.43
N VAL A 109 -14.50 -0.94 8.52
CA VAL A 109 -15.05 0.33 8.04
C VAL A 109 -16.38 0.06 7.32
N PRO A 110 -17.47 0.74 7.72
CA PRO A 110 -18.76 0.55 7.06
C PRO A 110 -18.70 0.98 5.60
N SER A 111 -19.42 0.24 4.74
CA SER A 111 -19.53 0.60 3.33
C SER A 111 -20.38 1.83 3.13
N GLY A 112 -19.92 2.78 2.32
CA GLY A 112 -20.68 3.96 1.94
C GLY A 112 -19.80 5.17 1.65
N THR A 113 -20.42 6.34 1.52
CA THR A 113 -19.77 7.60 1.15
C THR A 113 -19.87 8.68 2.23
N ALA A 114 -20.52 8.38 3.36
CA ALA A 114 -20.60 9.31 4.48
C ALA A 114 -19.25 9.38 5.24
N ALA A 115 -19.12 10.35 6.14
CA ALA A 115 -17.94 10.49 6.99
C ALA A 115 -17.71 9.20 7.80
N GLY A 116 -16.48 8.68 7.77
CA GLY A 116 -16.11 7.43 8.42
C GLY A 116 -16.54 6.15 7.69
N GLN A 117 -17.12 6.27 6.48
CA GLN A 117 -17.45 5.15 5.62
C GLN A 117 -16.50 5.08 4.41
N PHE A 118 -16.38 3.90 3.83
CA PHE A 118 -15.58 3.68 2.63
C PHE A 118 -16.26 2.66 1.71
N ALA A 119 -16.57 3.07 0.48
CA ALA A 119 -17.03 2.16 -0.56
C ALA A 119 -15.82 1.52 -1.25
N ALA A 120 -15.47 0.31 -0.84
CA ALA A 120 -14.44 -0.47 -1.51
C ALA A 120 -14.85 -0.70 -2.98
N GLY A 121 -13.97 -0.32 -3.92
CA GLY A 121 -14.20 -0.59 -5.35
C GLY A 121 -14.12 -2.09 -5.65
N SER A 122 -14.57 -2.50 -6.84
CA SER A 122 -14.55 -3.90 -7.28
C SER A 122 -13.16 -4.54 -7.30
N LEU A 123 -12.11 -3.72 -7.33
CA LEU A 123 -10.71 -4.16 -7.30
C LEU A 123 -10.16 -4.36 -5.89
N ALA A 124 -10.84 -3.88 -4.85
CA ALA A 124 -10.49 -4.12 -3.45
C ALA A 124 -11.18 -5.41 -2.96
N VAL A 125 -10.42 -6.31 -2.32
CA VAL A 125 -10.92 -7.65 -1.93
C VAL A 125 -11.88 -7.60 -0.75
N SER A 126 -11.69 -6.63 0.15
CA SER A 126 -12.45 -6.53 1.39
C SER A 126 -12.49 -5.10 1.87
N GLN A 127 -13.43 -4.82 2.77
CA GLN A 127 -13.42 -3.56 3.50
C GLN A 127 -12.20 -3.48 4.44
N PRO A 128 -11.60 -2.28 4.59
CA PRO A 128 -10.47 -2.11 5.47
C PRO A 128 -10.90 -2.09 6.93
N GLN A 129 -9.94 -2.32 7.82
CA GLN A 129 -10.20 -2.48 9.25
C GLN A 129 -9.24 -1.62 10.06
N TYR A 130 -9.63 -1.23 11.27
CA TYR A 130 -8.77 -0.50 12.18
C TYR A 130 -8.95 -0.93 13.64
N VAL A 131 -7.93 -0.65 14.43
CA VAL A 131 -7.88 -0.83 15.87
C VAL A 131 -7.36 0.47 16.49
N ILE A 132 -8.01 0.92 17.56
CA ILE A 132 -7.63 2.12 18.31
C ILE A 132 -7.15 1.69 19.69
N GLU A 133 -5.96 2.09 20.07
CA GLU A 133 -5.40 1.85 21.40
C GLU A 133 -5.12 3.18 22.08
N ASN A 134 -5.54 3.33 23.34
CA ASN A 134 -5.17 4.50 24.13
C ASN A 134 -3.74 4.31 24.65
N MET A 135 -2.83 5.19 24.24
CA MET A 135 -1.41 5.13 24.60
C MET A 135 -1.10 5.88 25.90
N GLY A 136 -2.09 6.54 26.48
CA GLY A 136 -1.95 7.27 27.73
C GLY A 136 -1.77 8.77 27.57
N ASN A 137 -1.57 9.42 28.71
CA ASN A 137 -1.31 10.85 28.82
C ASN A 137 0.20 11.09 28.73
N TRP A 138 0.62 11.78 27.68
CA TRP A 138 2.01 12.14 27.47
C TRP A 138 2.18 13.65 27.45
N TYR A 139 3.39 14.08 27.77
CA TYR A 139 3.81 15.48 27.69
C TYR A 139 3.53 16.06 26.31
N ASP A 140 2.84 17.20 26.26
CA ASP A 140 2.59 17.93 25.03
C ASP A 140 3.64 19.04 24.85
N PRO A 141 4.57 18.90 23.88
CA PRO A 141 5.60 19.91 23.66
C PRO A 141 5.06 21.24 23.14
N SER A 142 3.84 21.27 22.60
CA SER A 142 3.25 22.47 22.02
C SER A 142 2.62 23.42 23.05
N THR A 143 2.49 23.01 24.32
CA THR A 143 1.84 23.79 25.38
C THR A 143 2.81 24.30 26.44
N SER A 144 4.13 24.24 26.18
CA SER A 144 5.11 24.81 27.10
C SER A 144 4.92 26.32 27.20
N THR A 145 4.62 26.78 28.41
CA THR A 145 4.51 28.21 28.73
C THR A 145 5.88 28.90 28.75
N GLY A 146 6.98 28.15 28.74
CA GLY A 146 8.33 28.70 28.94
C GLY A 146 8.53 29.27 30.35
N TYR A 147 9.77 29.60 30.71
CA TYR A 147 10.13 30.02 32.07
C TYR A 147 9.43 31.33 32.51
N GLY A 148 9.14 32.24 31.57
CA GLY A 148 8.61 33.58 31.88
C GLY A 148 7.10 33.73 31.93
N GLN A 149 6.32 32.74 31.46
CA GLN A 149 4.86 32.87 31.31
C GLN A 149 4.07 32.00 32.29
N SER A 150 4.71 31.44 33.31
CA SER A 150 4.03 30.70 34.37
C SER A 150 3.78 31.60 35.59
N ALA A 151 2.70 31.32 36.34
CA ALA A 151 2.33 32.07 37.54
C ALA A 151 3.41 32.04 38.65
N ASN A 152 4.35 31.09 38.56
CA ASN A 152 5.47 30.91 39.47
C ASN A 152 6.82 31.32 38.86
N ALA A 153 6.87 32.02 37.71
CA ALA A 153 8.10 32.40 37.00
C ALA A 153 9.15 33.16 37.85
N HIS A 154 8.71 33.78 38.95
CA HIS A 154 9.57 34.54 39.87
C HIS A 154 10.08 33.71 41.07
N ASN A 155 9.70 32.44 41.20
CA ASN A 155 10.23 31.56 42.24
C ASN A 155 11.59 30.98 41.85
N TYR A 156 12.49 30.84 42.82
CA TYR A 156 13.77 30.18 42.62
C TYR A 156 13.55 28.72 42.21
N GLY A 157 14.10 28.31 41.06
CA GLY A 157 13.91 26.97 40.49
C GLY A 157 12.64 26.81 39.63
N ALA A 158 11.98 27.90 39.24
CA ALA A 158 10.81 27.84 38.36
C ALA A 158 11.14 27.17 37.01
N GLN A 159 10.17 26.44 36.46
CA GLN A 159 10.22 25.89 35.11
C GLN A 159 8.88 26.19 34.45
N GLY A 160 8.86 26.30 33.11
CA GLY A 160 7.60 26.44 32.38
C GLY A 160 6.71 25.23 32.60
N THR A 161 5.40 25.47 32.77
CA THR A 161 4.42 24.39 32.84
C THR A 161 4.11 23.90 31.43
N SER A 162 4.06 22.59 31.24
CA SER A 162 3.51 21.96 30.05
C SER A 162 2.36 21.05 30.43
N THR A 163 1.33 21.02 29.60
CA THR A 163 0.18 20.15 29.83
C THR A 163 0.45 18.75 29.28
N THR A 164 -0.30 17.77 29.77
CA THR A 164 -0.34 16.43 29.14
C THR A 164 -1.49 16.36 28.17
N SER A 165 -1.30 15.70 27.03
CA SER A 165 -2.37 15.33 26.10
C SER A 165 -2.53 13.82 26.04
N VAL A 166 -3.74 13.35 25.73
CA VAL A 166 -3.98 11.92 25.50
C VAL A 166 -3.56 11.57 24.09
N TYR A 167 -2.77 10.51 23.95
CA TYR A 167 -2.38 9.98 22.64
C TYR A 167 -3.08 8.65 22.37
N TYR A 168 -3.54 8.49 21.14
CA TYR A 168 -4.14 7.26 20.65
C TYR A 168 -3.27 6.70 19.54
N ARG A 169 -3.02 5.40 19.56
CA ARG A 169 -2.40 4.69 18.44
C ARG A 169 -3.50 4.06 17.61
N VAL A 170 -3.57 4.47 16.36
CA VAL A 170 -4.46 3.85 15.39
C VAL A 170 -3.63 2.96 14.49
N THR A 171 -4.02 1.71 14.40
CA THR A 171 -3.46 0.76 13.44
C THR A 171 -4.57 0.36 12.48
N ALA A 172 -4.42 0.66 11.20
CA ALA A 172 -5.36 0.29 10.16
C ALA A 172 -4.74 -0.71 9.19
N ARG A 173 -5.54 -1.62 8.65
CA ARG A 173 -5.15 -2.54 7.59
C ARG A 173 -6.12 -2.49 6.42
N SER A 174 -5.61 -2.73 5.23
CA SER A 174 -6.37 -2.71 3.97
C SER A 174 -7.51 -3.74 3.92
N GLY A 175 -7.43 -4.80 4.72
CA GLY A 175 -8.39 -5.89 4.75
C GLY A 175 -8.00 -6.98 5.74
N SER A 176 -8.91 -7.90 6.00
CA SER A 176 -8.60 -9.09 6.80
C SER A 176 -7.70 -10.04 6.00
N PRO A 177 -6.55 -10.50 6.54
CA PRO A 177 -5.70 -11.47 5.84
C PRO A 177 -6.44 -12.75 5.43
N ALA A 178 -7.44 -13.17 6.22
CA ALA A 178 -8.27 -14.34 5.93
C ALA A 178 -9.14 -14.17 4.67
N THR A 179 -9.49 -12.94 4.30
CA THR A 179 -10.30 -12.63 3.10
C THR A 179 -9.48 -12.19 1.91
N VAL A 180 -8.32 -11.55 2.15
CA VAL A 180 -7.46 -11.00 1.09
C VAL A 180 -6.67 -12.09 0.36
N GLY A 181 -6.37 -13.21 1.03
CA GLY A 181 -5.62 -14.33 0.44
C GLY A 181 -4.19 -13.95 0.06
N ASP A 182 -3.79 -14.25 -1.17
CA ASP A 182 -2.42 -14.00 -1.68
C ASP A 182 -2.16 -12.54 -2.11
N ARG A 183 -3.18 -11.68 -2.07
CA ARG A 183 -3.01 -10.26 -2.43
C ARG A 183 -2.34 -9.48 -1.29
N ALA A 184 -1.74 -8.35 -1.63
CA ALA A 184 -1.02 -7.53 -0.67
C ALA A 184 -1.96 -6.99 0.43
N VAL A 185 -1.59 -7.19 1.69
CA VAL A 185 -2.18 -6.52 2.84
C VAL A 185 -1.25 -5.39 3.29
N VAL A 186 -1.80 -4.18 3.39
CA VAL A 186 -1.05 -3.01 3.87
C VAL A 186 -1.57 -2.63 5.25
N THR A 187 -0.65 -2.47 6.20
CA THR A 187 -0.94 -1.96 7.54
C THR A 187 -0.29 -0.58 7.70
N LEU A 188 -1.07 0.39 8.17
CA LEU A 188 -0.64 1.74 8.50
C LEU A 188 -0.83 1.98 9.99
N GLN A 189 0.08 2.75 10.58
CA GLN A 189 0.00 3.09 11.99
C GLN A 189 0.29 4.58 12.19
N SER A 190 -0.51 5.23 13.03
CA SER A 190 -0.30 6.62 13.39
C SER A 190 -0.62 6.88 14.86
N MET A 191 0.00 7.93 15.39
CA MET A 191 -0.28 8.47 16.72
C MET A 191 -1.14 9.72 16.56
N ILE A 192 -2.29 9.74 17.23
CA ILE A 192 -3.25 10.85 17.21
C ILE A 192 -3.23 11.49 18.59
N LYS A 193 -2.87 12.76 18.62
CA LYS A 193 -3.03 13.60 19.81
C LYS A 193 -4.49 14.03 19.92
N ARG A 194 -5.05 13.93 21.12
CA ARG A 194 -6.34 14.52 21.48
C ARG A 194 -6.11 15.56 22.58
N GLY A 195 -6.29 16.83 22.23
CA GLY A 195 -6.08 18.00 23.09
C GLY A 195 -6.70 19.22 22.48
#